data_AF-A0A0C3Q717-F1
#
_entry.id   AF-A0A0C3Q717-F1
#
_cell.length_a   1.000
_cell.length_b   1.000
_cell.length_c   1.000
_cell.angle_alpha   90.00
_cell.angle_beta   90.00
_cell.angle_gamma   90.00
#
_symmetry.space_group_name_H-M   'P 1'
#
loop_
_entity.id
_entity.type
_entity.pdbx_description
1 polymer ?
#
loop_
_entity_poly.entity_id
_entity_poly.type
_entity_poly.pdbx_seq_one_letter_code
_entity_poly.pdbx_strand_id
1 'polypeptide(L)' 'ARHDSASRVGANPCFQGTRQSILQDISAWIDDVSAPPIFWLSGMAGIGKSTIAHTIAEQEDKKHRLGASFFFSRDEADR' A
#
# COMPACT_ATOMS: atom_id res chain seq x y z
N ALA A 1 16.86 -3.23 8.14
CA ALA A 1 16.77 -4.28 7.10
C ALA A 1 15.58 -3.93 6.21
N ARG A 2 15.77 -3.83 4.89
CA ARG A 2 14.67 -3.63 3.93
C ARG A 2 14.06 -4.99 3.64
N HIS A 3 12.92 -5.29 4.24
CA HIS A 3 12.17 -6.51 3.98
C HIS A 3 11.14 -6.18 2.92
N ASP A 4 11.56 -6.34 1.68
CA ASP A 4 10.69 -6.20 0.53
C ASP A 4 10.30 -7.61 0.06
N SER A 5 9.01 -7.94 0.11
CA SER A 5 8.55 -9.23 -0.38
C SER A 5 8.72 -9.27 -1.90
N ALA A 6 9.36 -10.33 -2.42
CA ALA A 6 9.60 -10.52 -3.87
C ALA A 6 8.32 -10.54 -4.72
N SER A 7 7.14 -10.54 -4.08
CA SER A 7 5.80 -10.35 -4.66
C SER A 7 5.61 -9.03 -5.41
N ARG A 8 6.54 -8.06 -5.34
CA ARG A 8 6.53 -6.84 -6.17
C ARG A 8 6.53 -7.07 -7.67
N VAL A 9 6.94 -8.25 -8.15
CA VAL A 9 7.14 -8.50 -9.58
C VAL A 9 5.83 -8.50 -10.39
N GLY A 10 4.65 -8.51 -9.74
CA GLY A 10 3.34 -8.49 -10.44
C GLY A 10 2.36 -7.38 -10.03
N ALA A 11 2.66 -6.59 -9.00
CA ALA A 11 1.71 -5.62 -8.46
C ALA A 11 2.00 -4.20 -8.96
N ASN A 12 1.14 -3.72 -9.88
CA ASN A 12 1.20 -2.34 -10.34
C ASN A 12 0.57 -1.38 -9.31
N PRO A 13 1.12 -0.17 -9.11
CA PRO A 13 0.44 0.88 -8.36
C PRO A 13 -0.84 1.32 -9.08
N CYS A 14 -1.64 2.17 -8.42
CA CYS A 14 -2.80 2.82 -9.02
C CYS A 14 -2.38 3.51 -10.31
N PHE A 15 -3.21 3.37 -11.34
CA PHE A 15 -3.03 4.15 -12.56
C PHE A 15 -3.04 5.65 -12.24
N GLN A 16 -2.20 6.40 -12.94
CA GLN A 16 -2.07 7.83 -12.75
C GLN A 16 -3.44 8.53 -12.82
N GLY A 17 -3.71 9.40 -11.86
CA GLY A 17 -4.97 10.15 -11.79
C GLY A 17 -6.17 9.36 -11.23
N THR A 18 -6.02 8.07 -10.93
CA THR A 18 -7.08 7.28 -10.28
C THR A 18 -6.93 7.26 -8.76
N ARG A 19 -8.03 7.01 -8.04
CA ARG A 19 -8.03 6.82 -6.57
C ARG A 19 -7.38 7.97 -5.77
N GLN A 20 -7.33 9.17 -6.33
CA GLN A 20 -6.60 10.30 -5.74
C GLN A 20 -7.12 10.67 -4.36
N SER A 21 -8.45 10.73 -4.17
CA SER A 21 -9.05 11.07 -2.88
C SER A 21 -8.55 10.14 -1.77
N ILE A 22 -8.72 8.82 -1.93
CA ILE A 22 -8.31 7.86 -0.89
C ILE A 22 -6.78 7.83 -0.68
N LEU A 23 -5.99 8.05 -1.73
CA LEU A 23 -4.54 8.15 -1.58
C LEU A 23 -4.13 9.40 -0.78
N GLN A 24 -4.80 10.53 -1.01
CA GLN A 24 -4.60 11.76 -0.25
C GLN A 24 -5.05 11.59 1.20
N ASP A 25 -6.20 10.96 1.44
CA ASP A 25 -6.72 10.70 2.79
C ASP A 25 -5.74 9.84 3.60
N ILE A 26 -5.19 8.79 2.99
CA ILE A 26 -4.18 7.93 3.65
C ILE A 26 -2.88 8.71 3.88
N SER A 27 -2.42 9.52 2.91
CA SER A 27 -1.20 10.33 3.12
C SER A 27 -1.37 11.31 4.26
N ALA A 28 -2.53 11.98 4.36
CA ALA A 28 -2.83 12.88 5.45
C ALA A 28 -2.84 12.14 6.81
N TRP A 29 -3.41 10.93 6.85
CA TRP A 29 -3.38 10.08 8.03
C TRP A 29 -1.96 9.66 8.43
N ILE A 30 -1.08 9.34 7.47
CA ILE A 30 0.34 9.01 7.72
C ILE A 30 1.10 10.20 8.32
N ASP A 31 0.82 11.41 7.84
CA ASP A 31 1.52 12.62 8.25
C ASP A 31 0.95 13.21 9.57
N ASP A 32 -0.19 12.71 10.07
CA ASP A 32 -0.80 13.15 11.32
C ASP A 32 -0.27 12.34 12.53
N VAL A 33 0.53 13.01 13.37
CA VAL A 33 1.12 12.44 14.60
C VAL A 33 0.08 12.06 15.66
N SER A 34 -1.15 12.55 15.54
CA SER A 34 -2.26 12.25 16.44
C SER A 34 -3.18 11.15 15.91
N ALA A 35 -2.97 10.70 14.67
CA ALA A 35 -3.76 9.64 14.08
C ALA A 35 -3.54 8.30 14.80
N PRO A 36 -4.54 7.39 14.78
CA PRO A 36 -4.36 6.03 15.26
C PRO A 36 -3.18 5.34 14.55
N PRO A 37 -2.51 4.34 15.15
CA PRO A 37 -1.36 3.68 14.52
C PRO A 37 -1.74 2.68 13.41
N ILE A 38 -3.03 2.35 13.25
CA ILE A 38 -3.52 1.37 12.27
C ILE A 38 -4.58 2.01 11.37
N PHE A 39 -4.33 2.05 10.07
CA PHE A 39 -5.31 2.42 9.05
C PHE A 39 -5.96 1.16 8.49
N TRP A 40 -7.29 1.06 8.57
CA TRP A 40 -8.03 -0.08 8.05
C TRP A 40 -8.73 0.26 6.74
N LEU A 41 -8.15 -0.19 5.61
CA LEU A 41 -8.75 -0.03 4.28
C LEU A 41 -9.71 -1.19 3.98
N SER A 42 -11.01 -0.95 4.08
CA SER A 42 -12.06 -1.94 3.81
C SER A 42 -12.84 -1.66 2.53
N GLY A 43 -13.50 -2.70 2.00
CA GLY A 43 -14.33 -2.61 0.80
C GLY A 43 -14.48 -3.94 0.08
N MET A 44 -15.32 -3.97 -0.96
CA MET A 44 -15.62 -5.19 -1.72
C MET A 44 -14.37 -5.84 -2.34
N ALA A 45 -14.41 -7.15 -2.57
CA ALA A 45 -13.35 -7.84 -3.30
C ALA A 45 -13.22 -7.28 -4.73
N GLY A 46 -12.00 -7.26 -5.28
CA GLY A 46 -11.74 -6.82 -6.66
C GLY A 46 -11.67 -5.30 -6.89
N ILE A 47 -11.95 -4.45 -5.90
CA ILE A 47 -11.95 -2.97 -6.11
C ILE A 47 -10.56 -2.31 -6.12
N GLY A 48 -9.50 -3.11 -5.98
CA GLY A 48 -8.11 -2.62 -5.98
C GLY A 48 -7.59 -2.13 -4.62
N LYS A 49 -8.06 -2.68 -3.49
CA LYS A 49 -7.54 -2.33 -2.15
C LYS A 49 -6.03 -2.60 -2.03
N SER A 50 -5.58 -3.77 -2.49
CA SER A 50 -4.15 -4.12 -2.51
C SER A 50 -3.35 -3.17 -3.40
N THR A 51 -3.91 -2.74 -4.54
CA THR A 51 -3.31 -1.74 -5.44
C THR A 51 -3.14 -0.38 -4.74
N ILE A 52 -4.11 0.05 -3.93
CA ILE A 52 -3.98 1.28 -3.12
C ILE A 52 -2.84 1.13 -2.11
N ALA A 53 -2.80 0.02 -1.38
CA ALA A 53 -1.73 -0.25 -0.40
C ALA A 53 -0.34 -0.29 -1.05
N HIS A 54 -0.21 -0.90 -2.24
CA HIS A 54 1.02 -0.87 -3.04
C HIS A 54 1.44 0.55 -3.40
N THR A 55 0.49 1.37 -3.84
CA THR A 55 0.77 2.77 -4.22
C THR A 55 1.30 3.57 -3.04
N ILE A 56 0.68 3.43 -1.87
CA ILE A 56 1.11 4.11 -0.65
C ILE A 56 2.50 3.63 -0.23
N ALA A 57 2.76 2.32 -0.24
CA ALA A 57 4.08 1.78 0.09
C ALA A 57 5.16 2.34 -0.86
N GLU A 58 4.90 2.41 -2.16
CA GLU A 58 5.83 2.99 -3.13
C GLU A 58 6.05 4.49 -2.91
N GLN A 59 5.00 5.24 -2.59
CA GLN A 59 5.10 6.67 -2.27
C GLN A 59 5.96 6.92 -1.02
N GLU A 60 5.78 6.13 0.04
CA GLU A 60 6.55 6.28 1.28
C GLU A 60 7.98 5.74 1.17
N ASP A 61 8.23 4.75 0.31
CA ASP A 61 9.59 4.29 -0.02
C ASP A 61 10.38 5.38 -0.76
N LYS A 62 9.74 6.05 -1.73
CA LYS A 62 10.31 7.22 -2.43
C LYS A 62 10.60 8.40 -1.50
N LYS A 63 9.83 8.55 -0.42
CA LYS A 63 10.08 9.54 0.65
C LYS A 63 11.11 9.06 1.67
N HIS A 64 11.62 7.83 1.56
CA HIS A 64 12.51 7.18 2.52
C HIS A 64 11.94 7.06 3.94
N ARG A 65 10.61 6.95 4.07
CA ARG A 65 9.89 6.78 5.34
C ARG A 65 9.30 5.38 5.52
N LEU A 66 9.32 4.53 4.49
CA LEU A 66 8.85 3.16 4.57
C LEU A 66 9.83 2.29 5.37
N GLY A 67 9.37 1.76 6.52
CA GLY A 67 10.15 0.80 7.31
C GLY A 67 10.16 -0.60 6.67
N ALA A 68 8.99 -1.12 6.31
CA ALA A 68 8.81 -2.41 5.64
C ALA A 68 7.41 -2.48 5.00
N SER A 69 7.23 -3.40 4.06
CA SER A 69 5.93 -3.73 3.47
C SER A 69 5.81 -5.22 3.20
N PHE A 70 4.65 -5.81 3.52
CA PHE A 70 4.38 -7.22 3.32
C PHE A 70 3.10 -7.39 2.51
N PHE A 71 3.17 -8.13 1.40
CA PHE A 71 2.02 -8.46 0.57
C PHE A 71 1.90 -9.97 0.45
N PHE A 72 0.71 -10.48 0.70
CA PHE A 72 0.42 -11.92 0.68
C PHE A 72 -0.48 -12.24 -0.51
N SER A 73 -0.02 -13.16 -1.36
CA SER A 73 -0.85 -13.78 -2.40
C SER A 73 -1.12 -15.24 -2.06
N ARG A 74 -2.33 -15.72 -2.37
CA ARG A 74 -2.64 -17.16 -2.24
C ARG A 74 -1.84 -17.98 -3.25
N ASP A 75 -1.57 -17.42 -4.42
CA ASP A 75 -0.87 -18.11 -5.51
C ASP A 75 0.64 -18.28 -5.24
N GLU A 76 1.18 -17.63 -4.21
CA GLU A 76 2.58 -17.80 -3.78
C GLU A 76 2.77 -18.96 -2.80
N ALA A 77 1.72 -19.41 -2.11
CA ALA A 77 1.80 -20.53 -1.19
C ALA A 77 1.89 -21.90 -1.91
N ASP A 78 1.47 -21.95 -3.19
CA ASP A 78 1.49 -23.15 -4.03
C ASP A 78 2.72 -23.22 -4.97
N ARG A 79 3.74 -22.36 -4.77
CA ARG A 79 4.93 -22.27 -5.62
C ARG A 79 6.19 -22.86 -4.99
#